data_AF-A0A4S3J6I3-F1
#
_entry.id   AF-A0A4S3J6I3-F1
#
_cell.length_a   1.000
_cell.length_b   1.000
_cell.length_c   1.000
_cell.angle_alpha   90.00
_cell.angle_beta   90.00
_cell.angle_gamma   90.00
#
_symmetry.space_group_name_H-M   'P 1'
#
loop_
_entity.id
_entity.type
_entity.pdbx_description
1 polymer ?
#
loop_
_entity_poly.entity_id
_entity_poly.type
_entity_poly.pdbx_seq_one_letter_code
_entity_poly.pdbx_strand_id
1 'polypeptide(L)'
;MSQKAVVITSPKHADLVSDRPLPILRNDYILVKTVGVALNPTDWKHVEDTAPPGVLVGCDYAGIVEAVGKDVKKPFRKSPARMSAILEDKAFAEKFWAMAQKLLAEGKVKPHPVSVREGGLRGVLEGMQAMKEDKVSGEKLVYHVGEI
;
A
#
# COMPACT_ATOMS: atom_id res chain seq x y z
N MET A 1 5.86 -17.81 -12.53
CA MET A 1 5.00 -17.73 -11.32
C MET A 1 4.05 -16.56 -11.48
N SER A 2 2.78 -16.73 -11.08
CA SER A 2 1.73 -15.72 -11.15
C SER A 2 1.36 -15.18 -9.77
N GLN A 3 0.55 -14.12 -9.74
CA GLN A 3 0.00 -13.48 -8.55
C GLN A 3 -1.46 -13.05 -8.80
N LYS A 4 -2.19 -12.87 -7.70
CA LYS A 4 -3.49 -12.19 -7.71
C LYS A 4 -3.29 -10.68 -7.69
N ALA A 5 -4.14 -9.93 -8.37
CA ALA A 5 -4.08 -8.48 -8.38
C ALA A 5 -5.41 -7.84 -8.79
N VAL A 6 -5.64 -6.59 -8.38
CA VAL A 6 -6.71 -5.75 -8.93
C VAL A 6 -6.17 -5.04 -10.18
N VAL A 7 -6.81 -5.29 -11.32
CA VAL A 7 -6.39 -4.79 -12.64
C VAL A 7 -7.57 -4.16 -13.33
N ILE A 8 -7.33 -3.06 -14.05
CA ILE A 8 -8.33 -2.48 -14.94
C ILE A 8 -8.49 -3.42 -16.13
N THR A 9 -9.60 -4.14 -16.24
CA THR A 9 -9.82 -5.17 -17.27
C THR A 9 -10.51 -4.61 -18.51
N SER A 10 -11.27 -3.52 -18.36
CA SER A 10 -11.89 -2.78 -19.47
C SER A 10 -12.10 -1.31 -19.06
N PRO A 11 -12.44 -0.40 -20.00
CA PRO A 11 -12.68 1.00 -19.65
C PRO A 11 -13.69 1.13 -18.50
N LYS A 12 -13.33 1.89 -17.45
CA LYS A 12 -14.15 2.11 -16.25
C LYS A 12 -14.40 0.87 -15.39
N HIS A 13 -13.64 -0.20 -15.58
CA HIS A 13 -13.85 -1.46 -14.86
C HIS A 13 -12.54 -2.10 -14.41
N ALA A 14 -12.47 -2.45 -13.13
CA ALA A 14 -11.39 -3.22 -12.54
C ALA A 14 -11.91 -4.52 -11.93
N ASP A 15 -11.10 -5.56 -12.02
CA ASP A 15 -11.43 -6.89 -11.52
C ASP A 15 -10.21 -7.53 -10.83
N LEU A 16 -10.48 -8.56 -10.03
CA LEU A 16 -9.49 -9.40 -9.40
C LEU A 16 -9.02 -10.49 -10.38
N VAL A 17 -7.83 -10.32 -10.94
CA VAL A 17 -7.18 -11.36 -11.74
C VAL A 17 -6.37 -12.30 -10.84
N SER A 18 -6.18 -13.55 -11.27
CA SER A 18 -5.51 -14.59 -10.48
C SER A 18 -4.21 -15.15 -11.10
N ASP A 19 -3.92 -14.75 -12.33
CA ASP A 19 -2.86 -15.30 -13.17
C ASP A 19 -1.85 -14.24 -13.64
N ARG A 20 -1.91 -13.02 -13.10
CA ARG A 20 -1.00 -11.93 -13.48
C ARG A 20 0.45 -12.37 -13.25
N PRO A 21 1.38 -12.20 -14.21
CA PRO A 21 2.77 -12.54 -13.99
C PRO A 21 3.39 -11.69 -12.87
N LEU A 22 4.32 -12.26 -12.12
CA LEU A 22 5.19 -11.48 -11.25
C LEU A 22 6.05 -10.52 -12.07
N PRO A 23 6.30 -9.29 -11.60
CA PRO A 23 7.19 -8.37 -12.29
C PRO A 23 8.63 -8.90 -12.30
N ILE A 24 9.34 -8.64 -13.40
CA ILE A 24 10.77 -8.92 -13.49
C ILE A 24 11.51 -7.87 -12.67
N LEU A 25 12.32 -8.31 -11.71
CA LEU A 25 13.13 -7.41 -10.90
C LEU A 25 14.15 -6.67 -11.77
N ARG A 26 14.03 -5.34 -11.81
CA ARG A 26 15.03 -4.46 -12.40
C ARG A 26 16.22 -4.27 -11.46
N ASN A 27 17.39 -3.97 -12.02
CA ASN A 27 18.62 -3.82 -11.25
C ASN A 27 18.56 -2.68 -10.22
N ASP A 28 17.81 -1.61 -10.51
CA ASP A 28 17.68 -0.41 -9.68
C ASP A 28 16.45 -0.43 -8.75
N TYR A 29 15.74 -1.56 -8.66
CA TYR A 29 14.47 -1.70 -7.96
C TYR A 29 14.56 -2.66 -6.78
N ILE A 30 13.55 -2.63 -5.92
CA ILE A 30 13.25 -3.71 -4.98
C ILE A 30 11.96 -4.42 -5.40
N LEU A 31 11.86 -5.72 -5.11
CA LEU A 31 10.63 -6.47 -5.22
C LEU A 31 10.02 -6.60 -3.82
N VAL A 32 8.76 -6.21 -3.67
CA VAL A 32 8.04 -6.28 -2.40
C VAL A 32 6.86 -7.23 -2.53
N LYS A 33 6.74 -8.18 -1.60
CA LYS A 33 5.52 -8.94 -1.38
C LYS A 33 4.57 -8.10 -0.55
N THR A 34 3.54 -7.57 -1.20
CA THR A 34 2.51 -6.76 -0.54
C THR A 34 1.76 -7.60 0.49
N VAL A 35 1.58 -7.04 1.69
CA VAL A 35 0.86 -7.66 2.81
C VAL A 35 -0.43 -6.91 3.10
N GLY A 36 -0.41 -5.58 3.04
CA GLY A 36 -1.58 -4.73 3.24
C GLY A 36 -1.62 -3.60 2.23
N VAL A 37 -2.83 -3.18 1.88
CA VAL A 37 -3.08 -2.03 1.00
C VAL A 37 -4.09 -1.12 1.68
N ALA A 38 -3.96 0.19 1.46
CA ALA A 38 -4.87 1.17 2.00
C ALA A 38 -5.47 2.02 0.89
N LEU A 39 -6.79 2.11 0.85
CA LEU A 39 -7.50 2.80 -0.21
C LEU A 39 -7.42 4.33 -0.07
N ASN A 40 -7.43 4.99 -1.21
CA ASN A 40 -7.45 6.44 -1.38
C ASN A 40 -8.47 6.78 -2.49
N PRO A 41 -8.98 8.03 -2.55
CA PRO A 41 -9.84 8.46 -3.65
C PRO A 41 -9.20 8.30 -5.04
N THR A 42 -7.87 8.31 -5.12
CA THR A 42 -7.15 8.11 -6.38
C THR A 42 -7.42 6.74 -6.99
N ASP A 43 -7.64 5.69 -6.19
CA ASP A 43 -7.74 4.32 -6.70
C ASP A 43 -8.98 4.15 -7.58
N TRP A 44 -10.16 4.54 -7.10
CA TRP A 44 -11.39 4.44 -7.89
C TRP A 44 -11.42 5.45 -9.06
N LYS A 45 -10.83 6.64 -8.89
CA LYS A 45 -10.70 7.63 -9.98
C LYS A 45 -9.76 7.16 -11.09
N HIS A 46 -8.73 6.38 -10.74
CA HIS A 46 -7.84 5.78 -11.72
C HIS A 46 -8.59 4.77 -12.60
N VAL A 47 -9.46 3.97 -11.98
CA VAL A 47 -10.32 3.01 -12.70
C VAL A 47 -11.30 3.74 -13.62
N GLU A 48 -11.93 4.82 -13.15
CA GLU A 48 -12.93 5.55 -13.92
C GLU A 48 -12.37 6.35 -15.10
N ASP A 49 -11.31 7.12 -14.90
CA ASP A 49 -11.02 8.22 -15.83
C ASP A 49 -9.55 8.35 -16.22
N THR A 50 -8.63 7.58 -15.64
CA THR A 50 -7.18 7.87 -15.79
C THR A 50 -6.38 6.79 -16.50
N ALA A 51 -6.59 5.50 -16.17
CA ALA A 51 -5.68 4.44 -16.60
C ALA A 51 -6.32 3.50 -17.65
N PRO A 52 -5.56 3.07 -18.68
CA PRO A 52 -6.07 2.14 -19.69
C PRO A 52 -6.19 0.70 -19.14
N PRO A 53 -6.94 -0.18 -19.84
CA PRO A 53 -6.97 -1.60 -19.52
C PRO A 53 -5.58 -2.25 -19.48
N GLY A 54 -5.38 -3.19 -18.56
CA GLY A 54 -4.14 -3.94 -18.30
C GLY A 54 -3.29 -3.40 -17.15
N VAL A 55 -3.61 -2.20 -16.65
CA VAL A 55 -2.86 -1.51 -15.58
C VAL A 55 -3.30 -1.99 -14.19
N LEU A 56 -2.33 -2.11 -13.26
CA LEU A 56 -2.56 -2.41 -11.85
C LEU A 56 -3.16 -1.21 -11.11
N VAL A 57 -4.10 -1.47 -10.21
CA VAL A 57 -4.67 -0.45 -9.32
C VAL A 57 -3.95 -0.49 -7.97
N GLY A 58 -3.79 0.68 -7.33
CA GLY A 58 -3.22 0.83 -5.98
C GLY A 58 -1.91 1.60 -5.94
N CYS A 59 -1.79 2.55 -5.01
CA CYS A 59 -0.57 3.34 -4.81
C CYS A 59 -0.02 3.33 -3.36
N ASP A 60 -0.75 2.75 -2.41
CA ASP A 60 -0.46 2.85 -0.97
C ASP A 60 -0.49 1.47 -0.32
N TYR A 61 0.69 0.97 0.04
CA TYR A 61 0.88 -0.42 0.45
C TYR A 61 1.98 -0.56 1.51
N ALA A 62 1.87 -1.66 2.27
CA ALA A 62 2.91 -2.15 3.16
C ALA A 62 3.22 -3.61 2.82
N GLY A 63 4.49 -4.00 2.90
CA GLY A 63 4.91 -5.34 2.51
C GLY A 63 6.33 -5.69 2.92
N ILE A 64 6.75 -6.87 2.45
CA ILE A 64 8.03 -7.48 2.78
C ILE A 64 8.96 -7.42 1.57
N VAL A 65 10.17 -6.90 1.73
CA VAL A 65 11.19 -6.94 0.67
C VAL A 65 11.55 -8.40 0.37
N GLU A 66 11.24 -8.86 -0.84
CA GLU A 66 11.52 -10.21 -1.32
C GLU A 66 12.83 -10.31 -2.10
N ALA A 67 13.22 -9.23 -2.78
CA ALA A 67 14.47 -9.16 -3.51
C ALA A 67 14.91 -7.70 -3.69
N VAL A 68 16.22 -7.51 -3.89
CA VAL A 68 16.86 -6.20 -4.07
C VAL A 68 17.71 -6.30 -5.33
N GLY A 69 17.52 -5.36 -6.26
CA GLY A 69 18.30 -5.28 -7.49
C GLY A 69 19.76 -4.88 -7.20
N LYS A 70 20.68 -5.35 -8.05
CA LYS A 70 22.13 -5.19 -7.87
C LYS A 70 22.64 -3.74 -7.85
N ASP A 71 21.87 -2.80 -8.41
CA ASP A 71 22.24 -1.39 -8.53
C ASP A 71 21.62 -0.53 -7.40
N VAL A 72 20.78 -1.11 -6.53
CA VAL A 72 20.21 -0.41 -5.36
C VAL A 72 21.32 -0.05 -4.36
N LYS A 73 21.44 1.26 -4.05
CA LYS A 73 22.47 1.78 -3.12
C LYS A 73 21.96 1.95 -1.69
N LYS A 74 20.64 2.07 -1.51
CA LYS A 74 20.02 2.12 -0.17
C LYS A 74 20.19 0.78 0.53
N PRO A 75 20.29 0.74 1.87
CA PRO A 75 20.59 -0.49 2.63
C PRO A 75 19.39 -1.44 2.75
N PHE A 76 18.56 -1.57 1.70
CA PHE A 76 17.47 -2.54 1.66
C PHE A 76 18.02 -3.97 1.62
N ARG A 77 17.30 -4.87 2.26
CA ARG A 77 17.66 -6.29 2.36
C ARG A 77 16.39 -7.13 2.28
N LYS A 78 16.49 -8.32 1.70
CA LYS A 78 15.41 -9.32 1.78
C LYS A 78 15.14 -9.65 3.25
N SER A 79 13.86 -9.65 3.65
CA SER A 79 13.45 -9.97 5.02
C SER A 79 13.61 -11.48 5.33
N PRO A 80 13.89 -11.88 6.60
CA PRO A 80 14.13 -11.04 7.77
C PRO A 80 15.50 -10.37 7.71
N ALA A 81 15.52 -9.05 7.82
CA ALA A 81 16.74 -8.26 7.85
C ALA A 81 16.77 -7.41 9.11
N ARG A 82 17.85 -7.54 9.88
CA ARG A 82 18.17 -6.59 10.95
C ARG A 82 19.08 -5.51 10.38
N MET A 83 18.78 -4.27 10.71
CA MET A 83 19.60 -3.12 10.38
C MET A 83 20.09 -2.47 11.67
N SER A 84 21.35 -2.06 11.69
CA SER A 84 21.88 -1.22 12.76
C SER A 84 21.18 0.14 12.73
N ALA A 85 20.97 0.73 13.90
CA ALA A 85 20.41 2.08 13.98
C ALA A 85 21.34 3.09 13.29
N ILE A 86 20.76 4.02 12.55
CA ILE A 86 21.46 5.20 12.02
C ILE A 86 21.46 6.23 13.15
N LEU A 87 22.65 6.64 13.62
CA LEU A 87 22.78 7.47 14.82
C LEU A 87 22.14 8.86 14.64
N GLU A 88 22.18 9.40 13.42
CA GLU A 88 21.51 10.66 13.07
C GLU A 88 19.99 10.55 13.19
N ASP A 89 19.40 9.50 12.61
CA ASP A 89 17.96 9.22 12.73
C ASP A 89 17.54 9.04 14.19
N LYS A 90 18.40 8.41 15.01
CA LYS A 90 18.15 8.28 16.45
C LYS A 90 18.07 9.64 17.14
N ALA A 91 19.02 10.54 16.89
CA ALA A 91 19.05 11.86 17.51
C ALA A 91 17.85 12.72 17.08
N PHE A 92 17.41 12.60 15.83
CA PHE A 92 16.15 13.21 15.37
C PHE A 92 14.94 12.58 16.07
N ALA A 93 14.87 11.25 16.12
CA ALA A 93 13.77 10.50 16.70
C ALA A 93 13.55 10.83 18.18
N GLU A 94 14.61 10.97 18.98
CA GLU A 94 14.51 11.36 20.39
C GLU A 94 13.72 12.67 20.59
N LYS A 95 13.94 13.66 19.71
CA LYS A 95 13.21 14.95 19.74
C LYS A 95 11.82 14.83 19.13
N PHE A 96 11.71 14.15 17.98
CA PHE A 96 10.47 13.99 17.25
C PHE A 96 9.42 13.23 18.08
N TRP A 97 9.80 12.13 18.74
CA TRP A 97 8.86 11.31 19.50
C TRP A 97 8.29 12.04 20.70
N ALA A 98 9.11 12.80 21.43
CA ALA A 98 8.62 13.63 22.54
C ALA A 98 7.60 14.68 22.07
N MET A 99 7.87 15.34 20.93
CA MET A 99 6.94 16.30 20.33
C MET A 99 5.66 15.63 19.82
N ALA A 100 5.78 14.56 19.02
CA ALA A 100 4.67 13.87 18.39
C ALA A 100 3.71 13.28 19.44
N GLN A 101 4.23 12.68 20.50
CA GLN A 101 3.42 12.17 21.61
C GLN A 101 2.59 13.28 22.25
N LYS A 102 3.18 14.44 22.50
CA LYS A 102 2.46 15.61 23.06
C LYS A 102 1.36 16.08 22.11
N LEU A 103 1.66 16.22 20.81
CA LEU A 103 0.68 16.67 19.81
C LEU A 103 -0.50 15.71 19.65
N LEU A 104 -0.25 14.41 19.73
CA LEU A 104 -1.28 13.38 19.70
C LEU A 104 -2.14 13.40 20.98
N ALA A 105 -1.51 13.47 22.15
CA ALA A 105 -2.21 13.50 23.44
C ALA A 105 -3.09 14.74 23.60
N GLU A 106 -2.64 15.90 23.11
CA GLU A 106 -3.41 17.15 23.10
C GLU A 106 -4.46 17.19 21.97
N GLY A 107 -4.51 16.19 21.10
CA GLY A 107 -5.44 16.14 19.96
C GLY A 107 -5.17 17.19 18.88
N LYS A 108 -3.97 17.79 18.87
CA LYS A 108 -3.53 18.75 17.84
C LYS A 108 -3.18 18.07 16.52
N VAL A 109 -2.78 16.80 16.60
CA VAL A 109 -2.68 15.89 15.45
C VAL A 109 -3.68 14.76 15.67
N LYS A 110 -4.55 14.52 14.69
CA LYS A 110 -5.51 13.42 14.70
C LYS A 110 -5.35 12.62 13.41
N PRO A 111 -4.95 11.33 13.47
CA PRO A 111 -4.99 10.49 12.29
C PRO A 111 -6.44 10.24 11.87
N HIS A 112 -6.66 9.95 10.60
CA HIS A 112 -7.95 9.43 10.15
C HIS A 112 -8.24 8.09 10.87
N PRO A 113 -9.48 7.84 11.31
CA PRO A 113 -9.92 6.51 11.73
C PRO A 113 -9.52 5.45 10.70
N VAL A 114 -8.99 4.32 11.19
CA VAL A 114 -8.59 3.20 10.34
C VAL A 114 -9.67 2.12 10.40
N SER A 115 -10.05 1.63 9.23
CA SER A 115 -11.09 0.61 9.04
C SER A 115 -10.46 -0.57 8.32
N VAL A 116 -9.98 -1.55 9.10
CA VAL A 116 -9.46 -2.80 8.55
C VAL A 116 -10.65 -3.67 8.18
N ARG A 117 -10.78 -4.00 6.90
CA ARG A 117 -11.91 -4.74 6.35
C ARG A 117 -11.46 -6.09 5.79
N GLU A 118 -12.35 -7.07 5.90
CA GLU A 118 -12.13 -8.44 5.41
C GLU A 118 -12.25 -8.53 3.87
N GLY A 119 -12.00 -9.72 3.31
CA GLY A 119 -12.19 -10.02 1.89
C GLY A 119 -11.00 -9.68 0.99
N GLY A 120 -9.89 -9.22 1.57
CA GLY A 120 -8.62 -8.97 0.89
C GLY A 120 -8.75 -8.17 -0.41
N LEU A 121 -8.11 -8.64 -1.49
CA LEU A 121 -8.15 -7.94 -2.78
C LEU A 121 -9.56 -7.86 -3.41
N ARG A 122 -10.48 -8.74 -3.02
CA ARG A 122 -11.88 -8.63 -3.46
C ARG A 122 -12.61 -7.54 -2.68
N GLY A 123 -12.37 -7.46 -1.38
CA GLY A 123 -12.84 -6.36 -0.53
C GLY A 123 -12.33 -4.99 -1.02
N VAL A 124 -11.15 -4.91 -1.62
CA VAL A 124 -10.63 -3.68 -2.24
C VAL A 124 -11.59 -3.15 -3.33
N LEU A 125 -12.17 -4.01 -4.17
CA LEU A 125 -13.14 -3.61 -5.20
C LEU A 125 -14.40 -3.01 -4.56
N GLU A 126 -14.92 -3.67 -3.53
CA GLU A 126 -16.08 -3.20 -2.76
C GLU A 126 -15.78 -1.87 -2.05
N GLY A 127 -14.59 -1.72 -1.47
CA GLY A 127 -14.13 -0.49 -0.85
C GLY A 127 -14.01 0.68 -1.82
N MET A 128 -13.51 0.44 -3.03
CA MET A 128 -13.47 1.46 -4.09
C MET A 128 -14.88 1.90 -4.48
N GLN A 129 -15.80 0.95 -4.65
CA GLN A 129 -17.19 1.26 -4.95
C GLN A 129 -17.85 2.07 -3.83
N ALA A 130 -17.65 1.68 -2.56
CA ALA A 130 -18.18 2.40 -1.42
C ALA A 130 -17.64 3.84 -1.32
N MET A 131 -16.36 4.07 -1.60
CA MET A 131 -15.79 5.43 -1.67
C MET A 131 -16.39 6.25 -2.82
N LYS A 132 -16.58 5.63 -4.00
CA LYS A 132 -17.17 6.28 -5.17
C LYS A 132 -18.62 6.70 -4.92
N GLU A 133 -19.35 5.92 -4.12
CA GLU A 133 -20.74 6.18 -3.73
C GLU A 133 -20.87 7.08 -2.48
N ASP A 134 -19.79 7.73 -2.05
CA ASP A 134 -19.73 8.59 -0.86
C ASP A 134 -20.17 7.90 0.45
N LYS A 135 -20.10 6.55 0.50
CA LYS A 135 -20.42 5.73 1.70
C LYS A 135 -19.27 5.66 2.70
N VAL A 136 -18.15 6.31 2.41
CA VAL A 136 -16.92 6.30 3.20
C VAL A 136 -16.49 7.76 3.38
N SER A 137 -16.43 8.23 4.63
CA SER A 137 -16.08 9.63 4.91
C SER A 137 -15.13 9.71 6.09
N GLY A 138 -13.98 10.37 5.88
CA GLY A 138 -12.99 10.63 6.92
C GLY A 138 -12.28 9.38 7.48
N GLU A 139 -12.52 8.18 6.95
CA GLU A 139 -11.86 6.94 7.37
C GLU A 139 -10.89 6.41 6.29
N LYS A 140 -9.86 5.69 6.73
CA LYS A 140 -8.87 5.01 5.89
C LYS A 140 -9.22 3.53 5.83
N LEU A 141 -9.64 3.05 4.66
CA LEU A 141 -9.94 1.63 4.47
C LEU A 141 -8.65 0.85 4.21
N VAL A 142 -8.45 -0.25 4.94
CA VAL A 142 -7.25 -1.09 4.85
C VAL A 142 -7.67 -2.54 4.64
N TYR A 143 -6.96 -3.25 3.75
CA TYR A 143 -7.21 -4.65 3.44
C TYR A 143 -5.91 -5.45 3.53
N HIS A 144 -5.99 -6.64 4.11
CA HIS A 144 -4.90 -7.62 4.08
C HIS A 144 -4.96 -8.43 2.79
N VAL A 145 -3.88 -8.39 2.00
CA VAL A 145 -3.84 -9.01 0.66
C VAL A 145 -3.94 -10.54 0.72
N GLY A 146 -3.54 -11.15 1.84
CA GLY A 146 -3.55 -12.61 2.03
C GLY A 146 -4.90 -13.19 2.43
N GLU A 147 -5.89 -12.37 2.77
CA GLU A 147 -7.24 -12.82 3.12
C GLU A 147 -8.05 -13.09 1.84
N ILE A 148 -8.76 -14.22 1.79
CA ILE A 148 -9.58 -14.67 0.65
C ILE A 148 -11.01 -14.88 1.12
#